data_AF-A0A2V9BPM5-F1
#
_entry.id   AF-A0A2V9BPM5-F1
#
_cell.length_a   1.000
_cell.length_b   1.000
_cell.length_c   1.000
_cell.angle_alpha   90.00
_cell.angle_beta   90.00
_cell.angle_gamma   90.00
#
_symmetry.space_group_name_H-M   'P 1'
#
loop_
_entity.id
_entity.type
_entity.pdbx_description
1 polymer ?
#
loop_
_entity_poly.entity_id
_entity_poly.type
_entity_poly.pdbx_seq_one_letter_code
_entity_poly.pdbx_strand_id
1 'polypeptide(L)'
;MPLSVGRQGSFWDAAVNTAASITGLTATGTNLFGELALNVSDTIGTIPCNKVLFASMKTRASTSLSAEVKDRTRVQPLNFTVFNPAGANASGNAFAARIQDTLLGINQTLPAATPATCPQGVCSSQSGIGSTSHSNQVLNVAVPPPGGSVLKANVLSASSTSTVDPTTNTATDTAIAESAGVNLVSGLVTADVVRGVAAAQASGFNSSFSAAGSAFKNLVVNGTQMNNVNPNTTIDLPAAQFGAGSFVKLLEEIGSSSQPPPGQLAGGTFAADLTVNMIRVHISSLAPTGDAVDVVVSHAQAHADFPQPAGCPALVGTVSGDATTVNEQTNPSLLPVVVGFVSIPPQGGHDHQDLDQLSTSLVSGGTSVSDSAGTVLTSSSNSSSFARAQNVCALPVNGVCTASATVIIAQANSTSGGGKSSSDAQGTTLLGLSVGGMTVGDNPPPNTTILVSGIGSVTLNEQTCDGGGVPPCSGTASSGIRVRAIHVIVDNPNATGVPQGAQVIVGEAHADSSHP
;
A
#
# COMPACT_ATOMS: atom_id res chain seq x y z
N MET A 1 -3.08 28.51 -13.03
CA MET A 1 -1.98 27.64 -13.51
C MET A 1 -0.90 27.64 -12.44
N PRO A 2 -0.43 26.47 -11.96
CA PRO A 2 0.79 26.42 -11.16
C PRO A 2 1.98 26.79 -12.06
N LEU A 3 2.73 27.85 -11.69
CA LEU A 3 4.00 28.17 -12.33
C LEU A 3 5.14 27.61 -11.49
N SER A 4 6.10 26.93 -12.11
CA SER A 4 7.36 26.56 -11.46
C SER A 4 8.35 27.73 -11.48
N VAL A 5 9.32 27.72 -10.56
CA VAL A 5 10.38 28.74 -10.47
C VAL A 5 11.10 28.88 -11.82
N GLY A 6 11.30 30.12 -12.27
CA GLY A 6 11.92 30.44 -13.55
C GLY A 6 11.00 30.35 -14.78
N ARG A 7 9.71 30.00 -14.64
CA ARG A 7 8.76 30.07 -15.76
C ARG A 7 8.14 31.46 -15.92
N GLN A 8 8.08 31.91 -17.17
CA GLN A 8 7.27 33.04 -17.58
C GLN A 8 5.89 32.55 -18.02
N GLY A 9 4.84 33.24 -17.61
CA GLY A 9 3.48 33.00 -18.08
C GLY A 9 2.80 34.33 -18.37
N SER A 10 2.10 34.41 -19.51
CA SER A 10 1.24 35.55 -19.80
C SER A 10 -0.09 35.37 -19.07
N PHE A 11 -0.31 36.17 -18.03
CA PHE A 11 -1.53 36.11 -17.21
C PHE A 11 -2.67 36.99 -17.74
N TRP A 12 -2.35 37.90 -18.67
CA TRP A 12 -3.26 38.88 -19.23
C TRP A 12 -2.88 39.15 -20.69
N ASP A 13 -3.88 39.19 -21.58
CA ASP A 13 -3.76 39.78 -22.92
C ASP A 13 -4.50 41.12 -22.88
N ALA A 14 -3.75 42.22 -22.80
CA ALA A 14 -4.31 43.56 -22.88
C ALA A 14 -3.33 44.49 -23.61
N ALA A 15 -3.84 45.22 -24.60
CA ALA A 15 -3.08 46.28 -25.25
C ALA A 15 -2.74 47.37 -24.22
N VAL A 16 -1.44 47.65 -24.03
CA VAL A 16 -0.96 48.71 -23.14
C VAL A 16 -0.29 49.80 -23.98
N ASN A 17 -0.71 51.05 -23.82
CA ASN A 17 -0.03 52.18 -24.45
C ASN A 17 1.05 52.66 -23.48
N THR A 18 2.31 52.22 -23.65
CA THR A 18 3.40 52.62 -22.77
C THR A 18 3.95 53.97 -23.21
N ALA A 19 3.54 55.05 -22.56
CA ALA A 19 4.39 56.24 -22.52
C ALA A 19 5.63 55.91 -21.67
N ALA A 20 6.82 56.27 -22.17
CA ALA A 20 8.14 56.01 -21.60
C ALA A 20 8.36 56.60 -20.18
N SER A 21 7.68 56.05 -19.18
CA SER A 21 7.64 56.60 -17.82
C SER A 21 7.97 55.59 -16.72
N ILE A 22 8.40 54.39 -17.06
CA ILE A 22 8.99 53.46 -16.10
C ILE A 22 10.52 53.59 -16.19
N THR A 23 11.12 54.21 -15.17
CA THR A 23 12.57 54.38 -15.09
C THR A 23 13.26 53.02 -15.03
N GLY A 24 14.13 52.72 -16.01
CA GLY A 24 14.91 51.49 -16.08
C GLY A 24 14.47 50.46 -17.15
N LEU A 25 13.42 50.73 -17.94
CA LEU A 25 12.96 49.85 -19.02
C LEU A 25 13.03 50.55 -20.38
N THR A 26 13.91 50.07 -21.26
CA THR A 26 13.98 50.51 -22.66
C THR A 26 13.13 49.58 -23.52
N ALA A 27 12.03 50.10 -24.05
CA ALA A 27 11.12 49.35 -24.90
C ALA A 27 11.48 49.57 -26.39
N THR A 28 11.84 48.51 -27.11
CA THR A 28 12.12 48.54 -28.56
C THR A 28 10.99 47.88 -29.35
N GLY A 29 10.20 48.66 -30.07
CA GLY A 29 9.13 48.19 -30.98
C GLY A 29 7.87 49.08 -30.98
N THR A 30 7.08 49.06 -32.06
CA THR A 30 5.87 49.89 -32.25
C THR A 30 4.57 49.25 -31.74
N ASN A 31 4.62 48.02 -31.24
CA ASN A 31 3.50 47.32 -30.59
C ASN A 31 3.94 46.84 -29.21
N LEU A 32 3.81 47.69 -28.20
CA LEU A 32 4.23 47.37 -26.84
C LEU A 32 3.08 46.72 -26.07
N PHE A 33 2.95 45.41 -26.24
CA PHE A 33 2.15 44.60 -25.32
C PHE A 33 2.82 44.68 -23.94
N GLY A 34 2.07 45.13 -22.93
CA GLY A 34 2.55 45.11 -21.56
C GLY A 34 2.43 43.68 -21.03
N GLU A 35 3.46 42.87 -21.22
CA GLU A 35 3.57 41.58 -20.55
C GLU A 35 4.04 41.83 -19.11
N LEU A 36 3.16 41.60 -18.13
CA LEU A 36 3.57 41.54 -16.72
C LEU A 36 4.28 40.20 -16.49
N ALA A 37 5.59 40.16 -16.76
CA ALA A 37 6.44 39.08 -16.31
C ALA A 37 6.65 39.23 -14.79
N LEU A 38 5.89 38.49 -13.99
CA LEU A 38 6.20 38.29 -12.58
C LEU A 38 7.45 37.40 -12.50
N ASN A 39 8.62 38.03 -12.43
CA ASN A 39 9.85 37.33 -12.08
C ASN A 39 9.80 37.06 -10.57
N VAL A 40 9.37 35.86 -10.19
CA VAL A 40 9.49 35.40 -8.80
C VAL A 40 10.97 35.08 -8.57
N SER A 41 11.78 36.13 -8.43
CA SER A 41 13.15 36.03 -7.91
C SER A 41 13.10 35.91 -6.39
N ASP A 42 14.21 35.44 -5.79
CA ASP A 42 14.45 35.11 -4.38
C ASP A 42 14.08 36.18 -3.32
N THR A 43 13.43 37.28 -3.71
CA THR A 43 13.11 38.47 -2.91
C THR A 43 11.65 38.55 -2.45
N ILE A 44 10.73 37.77 -3.00
CA ILE A 44 9.41 37.61 -2.38
C ILE A 44 9.59 36.54 -1.29
N GLY A 45 9.68 36.97 -0.01
CA GLY A 45 9.84 36.05 1.12
C GLY A 45 8.81 34.91 1.12
N THR A 46 9.05 33.86 1.91
CA THR A 46 8.26 32.62 1.94
C THR A 46 6.75 32.86 1.82
N ILE A 47 6.16 32.55 0.66
CA ILE A 47 4.72 32.66 0.47
C ILE A 47 4.07 31.35 0.90
N PRO A 48 3.18 31.36 1.90
CA PRO A 48 2.47 30.17 2.31
C PRO A 48 1.61 29.57 1.20
N CYS A 49 1.50 28.24 1.13
CA CYS A 49 0.49 27.59 0.31
C CYS A 49 -0.88 28.20 0.63
N ASN A 50 -1.71 28.38 -0.40
CA ASN A 50 -3.08 28.90 -0.29
C ASN A 50 -3.19 30.34 0.22
N LYS A 51 -2.08 31.09 0.36
CA LYS A 51 -2.15 32.56 0.48
C LYS A 51 -2.37 33.13 -0.91
N VAL A 52 -3.56 33.68 -1.09
CA VAL A 52 -3.92 34.46 -2.27
C VAL A 52 -2.99 35.67 -2.36
N LEU A 53 -2.09 35.67 -3.33
CA LEU A 53 -1.43 36.91 -3.74
C LEU A 53 -2.32 37.62 -4.74
N PHE A 54 -2.56 38.89 -4.43
CA PHE A 54 -3.34 39.78 -5.27
C PHE A 54 -2.38 40.46 -6.23
N ALA A 55 -2.31 39.97 -7.47
CA ALA A 55 -1.73 40.74 -8.55
C ALA A 55 -2.79 41.69 -9.09
N SER A 56 -2.48 42.99 -9.08
CA SER A 56 -3.27 44.01 -9.75
C SER A 56 -2.39 44.68 -10.80
N MET A 57 -2.81 44.66 -12.06
CA MET A 57 -2.17 45.46 -13.11
C MET A 57 -3.04 46.68 -13.39
N LYS A 58 -2.46 47.88 -13.33
CA LYS A 58 -3.14 49.10 -13.80
C LYS A 58 -2.97 49.20 -15.31
N THR A 59 -4.02 48.88 -16.07
CA THR A 59 -4.04 49.15 -17.51
C THR A 59 -4.71 50.49 -17.78
N ARG A 60 -4.07 51.36 -18.59
CA ARG A 60 -4.79 52.47 -19.23
C ARG A 60 -5.54 51.91 -20.43
N ALA A 61 -6.85 51.81 -20.35
CA ALA A 61 -7.68 51.60 -21.53
C ALA A 61 -7.94 52.96 -22.18
N SER A 62 -7.06 53.42 -23.07
CA SER A 62 -7.41 54.57 -23.92
C SER A 62 -6.51 54.72 -25.13
N THR A 63 -7.13 54.97 -26.29
CA THR A 63 -6.51 55.47 -27.52
C THR A 63 -6.14 56.97 -27.44
N SER A 64 -6.32 57.62 -26.29
CA SER A 64 -6.09 59.06 -26.07
C SER A 64 -5.49 59.36 -24.68
N LEU A 65 -4.53 60.30 -24.62
CA LEU A 65 -3.87 60.78 -23.39
C LEU A 65 -4.80 61.45 -22.38
N SER A 66 -6.00 61.90 -22.78
CA SER A 66 -6.92 62.69 -21.96
C SER A 66 -8.11 61.89 -21.38
N ALA A 67 -8.19 60.58 -21.61
CA ALA A 67 -9.27 59.78 -21.04
C ALA A 67 -9.09 59.55 -19.52
N GLU A 68 -10.22 59.52 -18.81
CA GLU A 68 -10.29 59.17 -17.40
C GLU A 68 -9.64 57.80 -17.13
N VAL A 69 -8.74 57.73 -16.15
CA VAL A 69 -8.16 56.46 -15.70
C VAL A 69 -9.25 55.68 -14.98
N LYS A 70 -9.96 54.81 -15.71
CA LYS A 70 -10.88 53.86 -15.08
C LYS A 70 -10.06 52.72 -14.50
N ASP A 71 -10.04 52.63 -13.17
CA ASP A 71 -9.44 51.52 -12.46
C ASP A 71 -10.26 50.24 -12.74
N ARG A 72 -9.71 49.36 -13.58
CA ARG A 72 -10.26 48.03 -13.87
C ARG A 72 -9.41 46.93 -13.24
N THR A 73 -8.73 47.21 -12.13
CA THR A 73 -8.00 46.20 -11.35
C THR A 73 -8.96 45.16 -10.78
N ARG A 74 -9.36 44.20 -11.60
CA ARG A 74 -9.93 42.97 -11.07
C ARG A 74 -8.77 42.20 -10.46
N VAL A 75 -8.59 42.41 -9.17
CA VAL A 75 -7.66 41.66 -8.33
C VAL A 75 -7.86 40.17 -8.61
N GLN A 76 -6.85 39.52 -9.17
CA GLN A 76 -6.89 38.09 -9.42
C GLN A 76 -6.12 37.36 -8.32
N PRO A 77 -6.73 36.33 -7.73
CA PRO A 77 -6.02 35.48 -6.78
C PRO A 77 -5.02 34.61 -7.54
N LEU A 78 -3.74 34.70 -7.17
CA LEU A 78 -2.68 33.80 -7.61
C LEU A 78 -2.26 32.93 -6.43
N ASN A 79 -2.40 31.62 -6.58
CA ASN A 79 -1.85 30.62 -5.67
C ASN A 79 -0.64 29.97 -6.35
N PHE A 80 0.48 29.89 -5.64
CA PHE A 80 1.64 29.14 -6.08
C PHE A 80 2.18 28.29 -4.93
N THR A 81 2.68 27.13 -5.32
CA THR A 81 3.45 26.23 -4.47
C THR A 81 4.77 26.02 -5.17
N VAL A 82 5.87 26.29 -4.47
CA VAL A 82 7.21 26.03 -4.99
C VAL A 82 7.67 24.69 -4.44
N PHE A 83 7.64 23.67 -5.29
CA PHE A 83 8.22 22.37 -4.97
C PHE A 83 9.73 22.38 -5.21
N ASN A 84 10.44 21.56 -4.44
CA ASN A 84 11.87 21.35 -4.60
C ASN A 84 12.17 19.89 -4.99
N PRO A 85 11.81 19.44 -6.21
CA PRO A 85 12.14 18.10 -6.67
C PRO A 85 13.65 17.87 -6.75
N ALA A 86 14.48 18.92 -6.83
CA ALA A 86 15.94 18.79 -6.80
C ALA A 86 16.48 18.30 -5.44
N GLY A 87 15.73 18.50 -4.36
CA GLY A 87 16.08 18.01 -3.02
C GLY A 87 15.43 16.68 -2.64
N ALA A 88 14.64 16.07 -3.53
CA ALA A 88 13.99 14.79 -3.30
C ALA A 88 14.91 13.62 -3.65
N ASN A 89 14.71 12.47 -3.00
CA ASN A 89 15.45 11.25 -3.30
C ASN A 89 14.52 10.04 -3.35
N ALA A 90 14.88 9.08 -4.19
CA ALA A 90 14.31 7.75 -4.20
C ALA A 90 15.45 6.75 -4.29
N SER A 91 15.40 5.67 -3.52
CA SER A 91 16.41 4.62 -3.57
C SER A 91 15.84 3.30 -3.11
N GLY A 92 16.45 2.21 -3.56
CA GLY A 92 15.98 0.88 -3.23
C GLY A 92 16.97 -0.19 -3.61
N ASN A 93 16.68 -1.40 -3.15
CA ASN A 93 17.42 -2.58 -3.52
C ASN A 93 16.54 -3.83 -3.54
N ALA A 94 16.93 -4.80 -4.37
CA ALA A 94 16.27 -6.08 -4.48
C ALA A 94 17.30 -7.19 -4.66
N PHE A 95 17.05 -8.35 -4.07
CA PHE A 95 17.79 -9.57 -4.36
C PHE A 95 16.85 -10.77 -4.30
N ALA A 96 17.08 -11.73 -5.18
CA ALA A 96 16.25 -12.92 -5.27
C ALA A 96 16.64 -13.99 -4.23
N ALA A 97 17.91 -14.08 -3.86
CA ALA A 97 18.34 -14.92 -2.74
C ALA A 97 19.56 -14.36 -2.01
N ARG A 98 19.59 -14.47 -0.68
CA ARG A 98 20.79 -14.29 0.15
C ARG A 98 20.96 -15.54 1.00
N ILE A 99 22.11 -16.19 0.87
CA ILE A 99 22.43 -17.46 1.52
C ILE A 99 23.61 -17.24 2.46
N GLN A 100 23.45 -17.64 3.72
CA GLN A 100 24.50 -17.72 4.71
C GLN A 100 24.53 -19.14 5.29
N ASP A 101 25.58 -19.89 4.99
CA ASP A 101 25.82 -21.23 5.52
C ASP A 101 27.22 -21.24 6.16
N THR A 102 27.23 -21.39 7.48
CA THR A 102 28.47 -21.31 8.27
C THR A 102 29.37 -22.53 8.10
N LEU A 103 28.80 -23.72 7.89
CA LEU A 103 29.59 -24.94 7.70
C LEU A 103 30.28 -24.91 6.33
N LEU A 104 29.53 -24.54 5.30
CA LEU A 104 30.02 -24.55 3.92
C LEU A 104 30.80 -23.28 3.55
N GLY A 105 30.89 -22.30 4.46
CA GLY A 105 31.56 -21.02 4.22
C GLY A 105 30.86 -20.18 3.14
N ILE A 106 29.56 -20.36 2.96
CA ILE A 106 28.77 -19.66 1.94
C ILE A 106 28.24 -18.36 2.54
N ASN A 107 28.52 -17.25 1.87
CA ASN A 107 27.90 -15.95 2.12
C ASN A 107 27.71 -15.27 0.77
N GLN A 108 26.55 -15.48 0.17
CA GLN A 108 26.29 -15.12 -1.23
C GLN A 108 24.94 -14.42 -1.38
N THR A 109 24.91 -13.36 -2.18
CA THR A 109 23.69 -12.69 -2.64
C THR A 109 23.55 -12.90 -4.15
N LEU A 110 22.33 -13.24 -4.58
CA LEU A 110 21.96 -13.53 -5.96
C LEU A 110 20.70 -12.75 -6.36
N PRO A 111 20.62 -12.21 -7.59
CA PRO A 111 21.70 -12.15 -8.58
C PRO A 111 22.86 -11.26 -8.11
N ALA A 112 23.97 -11.25 -8.84
CA ALA A 112 25.15 -10.48 -8.48
C ALA A 112 24.86 -8.97 -8.39
N ALA A 113 25.60 -8.29 -7.51
CA ALA A 113 25.52 -6.85 -7.28
C ALA A 113 25.41 -6.04 -8.58
N THR A 114 24.35 -5.26 -8.73
CA THR A 114 24.07 -4.44 -9.92
C THR A 114 23.51 -3.08 -9.50
N PRO A 115 24.27 -1.98 -9.61
CA PRO A 115 25.67 -1.93 -10.05
C PRO A 115 26.61 -2.65 -9.06
N ALA A 116 27.84 -2.94 -9.47
CA ALA A 116 28.82 -3.65 -8.64
C ALA A 116 29.12 -2.96 -7.29
N THR A 117 28.82 -1.66 -7.18
CA THR A 117 28.94 -0.86 -5.96
C THR A 117 27.81 -1.09 -4.96
N CYS A 118 26.78 -1.87 -5.29
CA CYS A 118 25.68 -2.19 -4.39
C CYS A 118 25.79 -3.62 -3.84
N PRO A 119 26.40 -3.82 -2.65
CA PRO A 119 26.56 -5.16 -2.08
C PRO A 119 25.22 -5.84 -1.72
N GLN A 120 24.11 -5.10 -1.72
CA GLN A 120 22.76 -5.58 -1.39
C GLN A 120 22.02 -6.21 -2.58
N GLY A 121 22.68 -6.47 -3.72
CA GLY A 121 22.04 -7.05 -4.91
C GLY A 121 21.81 -6.01 -6.00
N VAL A 122 20.59 -5.89 -6.50
CA VAL A 122 20.22 -4.94 -7.56
C VAL A 122 19.67 -3.66 -6.95
N CYS A 123 20.24 -2.50 -7.26
CA CYS A 123 19.90 -1.26 -6.56
C CYS A 123 19.71 -0.09 -7.50
N SER A 124 18.86 0.83 -7.12
CA SER A 124 18.68 2.12 -7.78
C SER A 124 18.74 3.24 -6.74
N SER A 125 19.20 4.40 -7.18
CA SER A 125 19.19 5.61 -6.37
C SER A 125 19.10 6.80 -7.30
N GLN A 126 18.17 7.70 -7.03
CA GLN A 126 17.95 8.92 -7.78
C GLN A 126 17.84 10.08 -6.79
N SER A 127 18.79 11.01 -6.86
CA SER A 127 18.74 12.28 -6.15
C SER A 127 18.44 13.40 -7.14
N GLY A 128 17.44 14.22 -6.82
CA GLY A 128 16.92 15.22 -7.75
C GLY A 128 16.26 14.60 -8.99
N ILE A 129 15.79 15.47 -9.87
CA ILE A 129 15.01 15.10 -11.07
C ILE A 129 15.72 14.03 -11.91
N GLY A 130 15.01 12.96 -12.23
CA GLY A 130 15.52 11.91 -13.12
C GLY A 130 14.96 10.54 -12.80
N SER A 131 15.58 9.52 -13.36
CA SER A 131 15.30 8.13 -13.01
C SER A 131 16.55 7.27 -13.18
N THR A 132 16.69 6.30 -12.30
CA THR A 132 17.73 5.28 -12.33
C THR A 132 17.08 3.92 -12.17
N SER A 133 17.44 2.95 -13.01
CA SER A 133 16.89 1.60 -12.97
C SER A 133 17.96 0.57 -13.26
N HIS A 134 17.95 -0.51 -12.49
CA HIS A 134 18.81 -1.67 -12.72
C HIS A 134 18.01 -2.95 -12.60
N SER A 135 18.46 -3.98 -13.32
CA SER A 135 17.90 -5.33 -13.27
C SER A 135 19.01 -6.34 -13.47
N ASN A 136 18.92 -7.49 -12.82
CA ASN A 136 19.81 -8.61 -13.07
C ASN A 136 19.07 -9.94 -12.89
N GLN A 137 19.60 -11.00 -13.48
CA GLN A 137 19.07 -12.35 -13.34
C GLN A 137 20.17 -13.41 -13.38
N VAL A 138 19.92 -14.53 -12.72
CA VAL A 138 20.71 -15.75 -12.83
C VAL A 138 19.78 -16.95 -13.00
N LEU A 139 20.20 -17.92 -13.82
CA LEU A 139 19.42 -19.09 -14.17
C LEU A 139 20.06 -20.35 -13.58
N ASN A 140 19.23 -21.37 -13.35
CA ASN A 140 19.65 -22.72 -12.96
C ASN A 140 20.59 -22.73 -11.75
N VAL A 141 20.16 -22.06 -10.68
CA VAL A 141 20.92 -21.89 -9.45
C VAL A 141 20.92 -23.17 -8.64
N ALA A 142 22.09 -23.56 -8.15
CA ALA A 142 22.27 -24.64 -7.19
C ALA A 142 23.37 -24.24 -6.19
N VAL A 143 23.00 -24.04 -4.93
CA VAL A 143 23.89 -23.65 -3.83
C VAL A 143 23.81 -24.68 -2.70
N PRO A 144 24.94 -25.27 -2.27
CA PRO A 144 26.22 -25.33 -2.99
C PRO A 144 26.13 -26.12 -4.31
N PRO A 145 27.03 -25.86 -5.27
CA PRO A 145 27.21 -26.73 -6.43
C PRO A 145 28.13 -27.93 -6.11
N PRO A 146 27.96 -29.09 -6.79
CA PRO A 146 26.79 -29.48 -7.57
C PRO A 146 25.65 -29.96 -6.66
N GLY A 147 24.40 -29.75 -7.08
CA GLY A 147 23.25 -30.42 -6.45
C GLY A 147 22.43 -29.61 -5.45
N GLY A 148 22.83 -28.39 -5.08
CA GLY A 148 21.97 -27.37 -4.50
C GLY A 148 21.21 -27.78 -3.24
N SER A 149 21.91 -28.27 -2.22
CA SER A 149 21.28 -28.75 -0.99
C SER A 149 20.66 -27.63 -0.15
N VAL A 150 21.16 -26.39 -0.24
CA VAL A 150 20.66 -25.22 0.49
C VAL A 150 19.64 -24.44 -0.32
N LEU A 151 19.94 -24.17 -1.59
CA LEU A 151 19.02 -23.49 -2.52
C LEU A 151 19.13 -24.10 -3.92
N LYS A 152 17.98 -24.38 -4.52
CA LYS A 152 17.80 -24.47 -5.98
C LYS A 152 16.75 -23.48 -6.44
N ALA A 153 16.97 -22.93 -7.63
CA ALA A 153 16.00 -22.14 -8.34
C ALA A 153 16.26 -22.22 -9.85
N ASN A 154 15.20 -22.20 -10.65
CA ASN A 154 15.30 -22.13 -12.11
C ASN A 154 15.68 -20.72 -12.55
N VAL A 155 15.10 -19.71 -11.90
CA VAL A 155 15.31 -18.30 -12.19
C VAL A 155 15.37 -17.55 -10.86
N LEU A 156 16.35 -16.66 -10.75
CA LEU A 156 16.43 -15.63 -9.71
C LEU A 156 16.61 -14.29 -10.41
N SER A 157 15.61 -13.40 -10.31
CA SER A 157 15.65 -12.08 -10.92
C SER A 157 15.36 -10.99 -9.89
N ALA A 158 15.97 -9.83 -10.09
CA ALA A 158 15.74 -8.67 -9.25
C ALA A 158 15.85 -7.39 -10.08
N SER A 159 15.05 -6.39 -9.72
CA SER A 159 15.08 -5.05 -10.30
C SER A 159 14.77 -4.00 -9.26
N SER A 160 15.32 -2.81 -9.45
CA SER A 160 15.02 -1.64 -8.63
C SER A 160 14.96 -0.42 -9.55
N THR A 161 13.91 0.39 -9.41
CA THR A 161 13.69 1.61 -10.19
C THR A 161 13.36 2.76 -9.26
N SER A 162 14.20 3.80 -9.29
CA SER A 162 14.00 5.05 -8.56
C SER A 162 13.73 6.19 -9.53
N THR A 163 12.75 7.04 -9.22
CA THR A 163 12.33 8.16 -10.06
C THR A 163 12.00 9.37 -9.20
N VAL A 164 12.42 10.55 -9.64
CA VAL A 164 11.96 11.84 -9.13
C VAL A 164 11.37 12.62 -10.30
N ASP A 165 10.05 12.77 -10.27
CA ASP A 165 9.28 13.38 -11.35
C ASP A 165 8.91 14.83 -11.00
N PRO A 166 9.42 15.83 -11.74
CA PRO A 166 9.12 17.24 -11.50
C PRO A 166 7.73 17.66 -11.97
N THR A 167 7.04 16.83 -12.78
CA THR A 167 5.70 17.14 -13.26
C THR A 167 4.65 16.84 -12.20
N THR A 168 4.81 15.72 -11.50
CA THR A 168 3.96 15.30 -10.38
C THR A 168 4.47 15.75 -9.01
N ASN A 169 5.73 16.19 -8.92
CA ASN A 169 6.42 16.51 -7.67
C ASN A 169 6.43 15.33 -6.70
N THR A 170 6.84 14.18 -7.24
CA THR A 170 6.91 12.91 -6.50
C THR A 170 8.29 12.28 -6.64
N ALA A 171 8.76 11.66 -5.57
CA ALA A 171 9.81 10.66 -5.56
C ALA A 171 9.14 9.29 -5.40
N THR A 172 9.59 8.31 -6.18
CA THR A 172 9.07 6.94 -6.13
C THR A 172 10.22 5.97 -6.29
N ASP A 173 10.25 4.93 -5.46
CA ASP A 173 11.09 3.76 -5.68
C ASP A 173 10.20 2.51 -5.76
N THR A 174 10.57 1.58 -6.64
CA THR A 174 9.96 0.26 -6.73
C THR A 174 11.04 -0.80 -6.90
N ALA A 175 11.14 -1.67 -5.90
CA ALA A 175 12.00 -2.84 -5.89
C ALA A 175 11.16 -4.10 -6.10
N ILE A 176 11.65 -5.00 -6.95
CA ILE A 176 11.00 -6.27 -7.28
C ILE A 176 12.04 -7.38 -7.27
N ALA A 177 11.76 -8.48 -6.60
CA ALA A 177 12.54 -9.70 -6.70
C ALA A 177 11.62 -10.90 -6.98
N GLU A 178 11.99 -11.71 -7.96
CA GLU A 178 11.22 -12.90 -8.35
C GLU A 178 12.13 -14.13 -8.41
N SER A 179 11.67 -15.21 -7.79
CA SER A 179 12.37 -16.49 -7.72
C SER A 179 11.44 -17.58 -8.21
N ALA A 180 11.88 -18.39 -9.17
CA ALA A 180 11.07 -19.46 -9.75
C ALA A 180 11.70 -20.84 -9.52
N GLY A 181 10.86 -21.86 -9.26
CA GLY A 181 11.29 -23.23 -8.96
C GLY A 181 12.14 -23.33 -7.69
N VAL A 182 11.75 -22.58 -6.66
CA VAL A 182 12.46 -22.49 -5.38
C VAL A 182 12.40 -23.82 -4.66
N ASN A 183 13.55 -24.31 -4.21
CA ASN A 183 13.68 -25.42 -3.27
C ASN A 183 14.80 -25.10 -2.28
N LEU A 184 14.42 -24.94 -1.01
CA LEU A 184 15.32 -24.60 0.09
C LEU A 184 15.54 -25.83 0.97
N VAL A 185 16.78 -26.00 1.41
CA VAL A 185 17.19 -26.99 2.41
C VAL A 185 16.62 -28.38 2.10
N SER A 186 16.88 -28.83 0.87
CA SER A 186 16.48 -30.15 0.35
C SER A 186 14.99 -30.47 0.46
N GLY A 187 14.14 -29.47 0.21
CA GLY A 187 12.68 -29.61 0.17
C GLY A 187 11.95 -29.16 1.43
N LEU A 188 12.67 -28.60 2.41
CA LEU A 188 12.03 -27.98 3.58
C LEU A 188 11.06 -26.88 3.16
N VAL A 189 11.45 -26.05 2.20
CA VAL A 189 10.56 -25.05 1.59
C VAL A 189 10.62 -25.19 0.07
N THR A 190 9.47 -25.31 -0.58
CA THR A 190 9.39 -25.29 -2.05
C THR A 190 8.34 -24.31 -2.52
N ALA A 191 8.56 -23.66 -3.65
CA ALA A 191 7.56 -22.81 -4.30
C ALA A 191 7.83 -22.73 -5.81
N ASP A 192 6.77 -22.64 -6.61
CA ASP A 192 6.90 -22.48 -8.06
C ASP A 192 7.36 -21.06 -8.41
N VAL A 193 6.78 -20.06 -7.75
CA VAL A 193 7.12 -18.64 -7.90
C VAL A 193 7.03 -17.97 -6.55
N VAL A 194 8.00 -17.12 -6.25
CA VAL A 194 8.04 -16.24 -5.08
C VAL A 194 8.39 -14.85 -5.57
N ARG A 195 7.45 -13.91 -5.49
CA ARG A 195 7.63 -12.53 -5.93
C ARG A 195 7.50 -11.59 -4.73
N GLY A 196 8.51 -10.79 -4.47
CA GLY A 196 8.47 -9.70 -3.49
C GLY A 196 8.46 -8.37 -4.21
N VAL A 197 7.56 -7.47 -3.81
CA VAL A 197 7.44 -6.10 -4.32
C VAL A 197 7.44 -5.14 -3.15
N ALA A 198 8.29 -4.12 -3.21
CA ALA A 198 8.24 -2.99 -2.31
C ALA A 198 8.17 -1.71 -3.16
N ALA A 199 7.16 -0.88 -2.91
CA ALA A 199 7.05 0.44 -3.50
C ALA A 199 6.95 1.50 -2.41
N ALA A 200 7.71 2.58 -2.54
CA ALA A 200 7.65 3.74 -1.67
C ALA A 200 7.45 5.00 -2.51
N GLN A 201 6.58 5.90 -2.05
CA GLN A 201 6.30 7.17 -2.70
C GLN A 201 6.31 8.30 -1.69
N ALA A 202 6.93 9.43 -2.05
CA ALA A 202 6.86 10.67 -1.31
C ALA A 202 6.59 11.84 -2.25
N SER A 203 5.85 12.82 -1.79
CA SER A 203 5.54 14.06 -2.52
C SER A 203 5.72 15.24 -1.59
N GLY A 204 5.54 16.46 -2.11
CA GLY A 204 5.56 17.66 -1.27
C GLY A 204 4.47 17.72 -0.20
N PHE A 205 3.56 16.75 -0.12
CA PHE A 205 2.40 16.80 0.77
C PHE A 205 2.10 15.50 1.49
N ASN A 206 2.58 14.37 0.99
CA ASN A 206 2.23 13.04 1.49
C ASN A 206 3.35 12.04 1.23
N SER A 207 3.39 10.95 2.00
CA SER A 207 4.21 9.76 1.71
C SER A 207 3.44 8.48 2.00
N SER A 208 3.68 7.43 1.21
CA SER A 208 3.00 6.14 1.31
C SER A 208 3.91 5.02 0.83
N PHE A 209 3.56 3.78 1.18
CA PHE A 209 4.22 2.59 0.65
C PHE A 209 3.21 1.51 0.29
N SER A 210 3.65 0.52 -0.49
CA SER A 210 2.81 -0.56 -0.98
C SER A 210 3.63 -1.83 -1.19
N ALA A 211 3.11 -2.96 -0.71
CA ALA A 211 3.64 -4.30 -0.98
C ALA A 211 2.89 -5.00 -2.14
N ALA A 212 2.01 -4.27 -2.84
CA ALA A 212 1.12 -4.83 -3.84
C ALA A 212 1.87 -5.55 -4.96
N GLY A 213 1.44 -6.78 -5.26
CA GLY A 213 2.10 -7.66 -6.22
C GLY A 213 3.10 -8.64 -5.60
N SER A 214 3.31 -8.60 -4.28
CA SER A 214 3.98 -9.65 -3.53
C SER A 214 3.11 -10.90 -3.47
N ALA A 215 3.64 -12.07 -3.83
CA ALA A 215 2.87 -13.30 -3.89
C ALA A 215 3.74 -14.57 -3.83
N PHE A 216 3.11 -15.67 -3.43
CA PHE A 216 3.63 -17.03 -3.55
C PHE A 216 2.77 -17.83 -4.51
N LYS A 217 3.39 -18.78 -5.22
CA LYS A 217 2.70 -19.80 -5.98
C LYS A 217 3.16 -21.18 -5.55
N ASN A 218 2.20 -22.03 -5.16
CA ASN A 218 2.44 -23.41 -4.74
C ASN A 218 3.50 -23.52 -3.63
N LEU A 219 3.47 -22.62 -2.65
CA LEU A 219 4.38 -22.67 -1.50
C LEU A 219 4.06 -23.89 -0.63
N VAL A 220 5.10 -24.60 -0.23
CA VAL A 220 5.05 -25.73 0.71
C VAL A 220 6.14 -25.51 1.73
N VAL A 221 5.80 -25.63 3.01
CA VAL A 221 6.75 -25.58 4.12
C VAL A 221 6.60 -26.85 4.93
N ASN A 222 7.71 -27.57 5.09
CA ASN A 222 7.80 -28.84 5.81
C ASN A 222 6.71 -29.85 5.38
N GLY A 223 6.53 -30.00 4.06
CA GLY A 223 5.53 -30.89 3.46
C GLY A 223 4.08 -30.41 3.55
N THR A 224 3.82 -29.28 4.22
CA THR A 224 2.48 -28.69 4.32
C THR A 224 2.35 -27.61 3.26
N GLN A 225 1.33 -27.72 2.40
CA GLN A 225 1.04 -26.66 1.45
C GLN A 225 0.62 -25.40 2.21
N MET A 226 1.36 -24.32 1.97
CA MET A 226 1.09 -23.00 2.49
C MET A 226 0.44 -22.21 1.38
N ASN A 227 -0.88 -22.12 1.41
CA ASN A 227 -1.56 -21.12 0.60
C ASN A 227 -1.75 -19.91 1.51
N ASN A 228 -1.14 -18.80 1.10
CA ASN A 228 -1.38 -17.47 1.67
C ASN A 228 -0.95 -17.34 3.12
N VAL A 229 -0.07 -16.38 3.34
CA VAL A 229 0.49 -16.11 4.64
C VAL A 229 0.15 -14.69 4.99
N ASN A 230 -0.26 -14.48 6.23
CA ASN A 230 -0.31 -13.12 6.73
C ASN A 230 1.10 -12.53 6.72
N PRO A 231 1.22 -11.21 6.56
CA PRO A 231 2.49 -10.54 6.82
C PRO A 231 3.07 -10.98 8.16
N ASN A 232 4.37 -11.26 8.17
CA ASN A 232 5.16 -11.70 9.31
C ASN A 232 4.78 -13.08 9.90
N THR A 233 4.13 -13.96 9.13
CA THR A 233 3.84 -15.35 9.55
C THR A 233 5.12 -16.09 9.90
N THR A 234 5.19 -16.68 11.09
CA THR A 234 6.34 -17.48 11.55
C THR A 234 5.92 -18.92 11.78
N ILE A 235 6.66 -19.86 11.19
CA ILE A 235 6.47 -21.30 11.33
C ILE A 235 7.68 -21.84 12.10
N ASP A 236 7.46 -22.23 13.35
CA ASP A 236 8.51 -22.85 14.15
C ASP A 236 8.85 -24.24 13.60
N LEU A 237 10.15 -24.51 13.50
CA LEU A 237 10.66 -25.79 13.01
C LEU A 237 10.95 -26.76 14.17
N PRO A 238 10.78 -28.07 13.97
CA PRO A 238 11.09 -29.06 15.01
C PRO A 238 12.54 -28.97 15.49
N ALA A 239 12.72 -28.61 16.77
CA ALA A 239 14.05 -28.42 17.36
C ALA A 239 14.95 -29.66 17.30
N ALA A 240 14.37 -30.87 17.31
CA ALA A 240 15.11 -32.12 17.19
C ALA A 240 15.81 -32.29 15.83
N GLN A 241 15.29 -31.64 14.78
CA GLN A 241 15.83 -31.74 13.42
C GLN A 241 16.61 -30.48 13.03
N PHE A 242 16.15 -29.30 13.45
CA PHE A 242 16.67 -28.01 13.00
C PHE A 242 17.32 -27.17 14.10
N GLY A 243 17.36 -27.66 15.34
CA GLY A 243 17.88 -26.90 16.48
C GLY A 243 16.83 -25.97 17.09
N ALA A 244 17.02 -25.59 18.35
CA ALA A 244 16.11 -24.70 19.05
C ALA A 244 16.11 -23.31 18.43
N GLY A 245 14.92 -22.70 18.30
CA GLY A 245 14.75 -21.35 17.74
C GLY A 245 14.79 -21.27 16.21
N SER A 246 14.77 -22.41 15.51
CA SER A 246 14.69 -22.47 14.05
C SER A 246 13.28 -22.20 13.54
N PHE A 247 13.16 -21.48 12.43
CA PHE A 247 11.88 -21.07 11.88
C PHE A 247 11.93 -20.86 10.37
N VAL A 248 10.73 -20.86 9.76
CA VAL A 248 10.49 -20.25 8.46
C VAL A 248 9.57 -19.06 8.67
N LYS A 249 10.03 -17.86 8.34
CA LYS A 249 9.23 -16.65 8.36
C LYS A 249 8.85 -16.27 6.94
N LEU A 250 7.59 -15.93 6.75
CA LEU A 250 6.99 -15.70 5.44
C LEU A 250 6.38 -14.30 5.39
N LEU A 251 6.53 -13.64 4.25
CA LEU A 251 6.04 -12.29 3.98
C LEU A 251 6.42 -11.30 5.10
N GLU A 252 7.70 -11.18 5.41
CA GLU A 252 8.15 -10.19 6.39
C GLU A 252 8.00 -8.79 5.81
N GLU A 253 7.12 -8.00 6.40
CA GLU A 253 6.89 -6.62 6.01
C GLU A 253 7.26 -5.67 7.14
N ILE A 254 8.11 -4.70 6.82
CA ILE A 254 8.50 -3.62 7.71
C ILE A 254 8.38 -2.33 6.90
N GLY A 255 7.29 -1.59 7.15
CA GLY A 255 7.00 -0.33 6.47
C GLY A 255 6.88 0.83 7.43
N SER A 256 7.21 2.03 6.96
CA SER A 256 6.95 3.26 7.69
C SER A 256 6.71 4.43 6.74
N SER A 257 5.88 5.39 7.18
CA SER A 257 5.70 6.67 6.51
C SER A 257 5.86 7.78 7.56
N SER A 258 6.53 8.87 7.21
CA SER A 258 6.71 10.03 8.07
C SER A 258 6.37 11.32 7.33
N GLN A 259 5.89 12.29 8.09
CA GLN A 259 5.54 13.63 7.60
C GLN A 259 6.04 14.70 8.58
N PRO A 260 6.21 15.95 8.12
CA PRO A 260 6.55 17.06 9.01
C PRO A 260 5.54 17.20 10.15
N PRO A 261 5.99 17.56 11.37
CA PRO A 261 5.13 17.90 12.50
C PRO A 261 3.99 18.87 12.12
N PRO A 262 2.80 18.70 12.73
CA PRO A 262 1.69 19.63 12.52
C PRO A 262 2.11 21.09 12.77
N GLY A 263 1.80 21.96 11.82
CA GLY A 263 2.13 23.39 11.88
C GLY A 263 3.57 23.73 11.46
N GLN A 264 4.44 22.76 11.17
CA GLN A 264 5.71 23.04 10.51
C GLN A 264 5.44 23.50 9.07
N LEU A 265 6.06 24.61 8.67
CA LEU A 265 5.85 25.23 7.36
C LEU A 265 7.11 25.24 6.48
N ALA A 266 8.26 24.78 6.96
CA ALA A 266 9.49 24.77 6.16
C ALA A 266 10.49 23.76 6.72
N GLY A 267 11.38 23.26 5.85
CA GLY A 267 12.49 22.39 6.23
C GLY A 267 12.07 20.98 6.69
N GLY A 268 10.80 20.61 6.52
CA GLY A 268 10.33 19.24 6.75
C GLY A 268 10.56 18.34 5.53
N THR A 269 10.42 17.04 5.73
CA THR A 269 10.52 16.02 4.70
C THR A 269 9.38 15.02 4.87
N PHE A 270 8.78 14.61 3.77
CA PHE A 270 7.91 13.43 3.72
C PHE A 270 8.77 12.25 3.31
N ALA A 271 8.70 11.15 4.04
CA ALA A 271 9.46 9.94 3.70
C ALA A 271 8.60 8.68 3.83
N ALA A 272 8.87 7.69 3.01
CA ALA A 272 8.29 6.36 3.10
C ALA A 272 9.39 5.31 2.88
N ASP A 273 9.27 4.22 3.65
CA ASP A 273 10.16 3.08 3.64
C ASP A 273 9.32 1.81 3.63
N LEU A 274 9.75 0.82 2.85
CA LEU A 274 9.19 -0.53 2.92
C LEU A 274 10.29 -1.56 2.64
N THR A 275 10.35 -2.57 3.49
CA THR A 275 11.13 -3.79 3.26
C THR A 275 10.20 -4.98 3.26
N VAL A 276 10.33 -5.83 2.23
CA VAL A 276 9.62 -7.09 2.05
C VAL A 276 10.65 -8.22 1.94
N ASN A 277 10.55 -9.24 2.79
CA ASN A 277 11.23 -10.54 2.59
C ASN A 277 10.18 -11.62 2.43
N MET A 278 10.10 -12.26 1.26
CA MET A 278 9.05 -13.25 1.04
C MET A 278 9.27 -14.54 1.83
N ILE A 279 10.48 -15.09 1.84
CA ILE A 279 10.80 -16.27 2.65
C ILE A 279 12.10 -16.02 3.39
N ARG A 280 12.11 -16.25 4.69
CA ARG A 280 13.32 -16.36 5.50
C ARG A 280 13.34 -17.70 6.20
N VAL A 281 14.31 -18.54 5.87
CA VAL A 281 14.58 -19.79 6.58
C VAL A 281 15.74 -19.51 7.53
N HIS A 282 15.50 -19.70 8.83
CA HIS A 282 16.54 -19.62 9.85
C HIS A 282 16.66 -20.98 10.53
N ILE A 283 17.82 -21.61 10.39
CA ILE A 283 18.15 -22.88 11.04
C ILE A 283 19.36 -22.64 11.93
N SER A 284 19.20 -22.90 13.23
CA SER A 284 20.26 -22.78 14.22
C SER A 284 21.18 -24.00 14.26
N SER A 285 20.69 -25.20 13.93
CA SER A 285 21.50 -26.42 13.86
C SER A 285 20.81 -27.57 13.09
N LEU A 286 21.30 -27.96 11.92
CA LEU A 286 20.81 -29.12 11.16
C LEU A 286 21.33 -30.43 11.75
N ALA A 287 20.45 -31.32 12.22
CA ALA A 287 20.87 -32.67 12.59
C ALA A 287 21.17 -33.51 11.33
N PRO A 288 22.25 -34.31 11.29
CA PRO A 288 23.23 -34.56 12.34
C PRO A 288 24.51 -33.69 12.27
N THR A 289 24.61 -32.78 11.30
CA THR A 289 25.86 -32.07 10.97
C THR A 289 26.17 -30.90 11.92
N GLY A 290 25.14 -30.32 12.54
CA GLY A 290 25.23 -29.22 13.49
C GLY A 290 25.07 -27.82 12.86
N ASP A 291 24.71 -27.73 11.58
CA ASP A 291 24.95 -26.53 10.76
C ASP A 291 23.91 -25.43 10.96
N ALA A 292 24.38 -24.17 10.99
CA ALA A 292 23.50 -23.01 10.95
C ALA A 292 23.40 -22.45 9.52
N VAL A 293 22.16 -22.26 9.08
CA VAL A 293 21.80 -21.80 7.73
C VAL A 293 20.76 -20.67 7.84
N ASP A 294 21.02 -19.53 7.20
CA ASP A 294 20.05 -18.44 7.03
C ASP A 294 19.89 -18.16 5.52
N VAL A 295 18.66 -18.27 5.02
CA VAL A 295 18.34 -18.02 3.62
C VAL A 295 17.17 -17.05 3.54
N VAL A 296 17.38 -15.94 2.83
CA VAL A 296 16.30 -15.00 2.46
C VAL A 296 16.04 -15.12 0.97
N VAL A 297 14.78 -15.27 0.56
CA VAL A 297 14.34 -15.36 -0.84
C VAL A 297 13.39 -14.21 -1.16
N SER A 298 13.59 -13.63 -2.35
CA SER A 298 12.83 -12.53 -2.93
C SER A 298 12.67 -11.34 -1.98
N HIS A 299 13.80 -10.68 -1.70
CA HIS A 299 13.87 -9.44 -0.94
C HIS A 299 13.66 -8.23 -1.84
N ALA A 300 12.84 -7.29 -1.39
CA ALA A 300 12.65 -5.98 -2.00
C ALA A 300 12.64 -4.90 -0.90
N GLN A 301 13.35 -3.80 -1.14
CA GLN A 301 13.39 -2.64 -0.26
C GLN A 301 13.26 -1.37 -1.10
N ALA A 302 12.35 -0.49 -0.70
CA ALA A 302 12.09 0.79 -1.35
C ALA A 302 12.09 1.93 -0.33
N HIS A 303 12.63 3.06 -0.75
CA HIS A 303 12.66 4.33 -0.01
C HIS A 303 12.36 5.50 -0.94
N ALA A 304 11.55 6.44 -0.47
CA ALA A 304 11.35 7.72 -1.12
C ALA A 304 11.24 8.83 -0.10
N ASP A 305 11.87 9.97 -0.36
CA ASP A 305 11.72 11.20 0.40
C ASP A 305 11.54 12.42 -0.50
N PHE A 306 10.75 13.39 -0.02
CA PHE A 306 10.48 14.60 -0.75
C PHE A 306 10.41 15.82 0.21
N PRO A 307 11.14 16.92 -0.08
CA PRO A 307 11.12 18.11 0.76
C PRO A 307 9.74 18.77 0.82
N GLN A 308 9.34 19.16 2.02
CA GLN A 308 8.16 19.98 2.24
C GLN A 308 8.29 21.31 1.47
N PRO A 309 7.32 21.66 0.61
CA PRO A 309 7.24 22.97 -0.02
C PRO A 309 7.13 24.04 1.06
N ALA A 310 7.96 25.08 0.94
CA ALA A 310 8.00 26.14 1.93
C ALA A 310 6.64 26.85 2.01
N GLY A 311 6.20 27.11 3.23
CA GLY A 311 4.93 27.73 3.54
C GLY A 311 3.72 26.80 3.50
N CYS A 312 3.90 25.49 3.32
CA CYS A 312 2.80 24.55 3.14
C CYS A 312 2.78 23.53 4.29
N PRO A 313 1.69 23.43 5.08
CA PRO A 313 1.58 22.36 6.08
C PRO A 313 1.47 21.00 5.39
N ALA A 314 1.74 19.93 6.16
CA ALA A 314 1.39 18.58 5.73
C ALA A 314 -0.11 18.44 5.45
N LEU A 315 -0.48 17.44 4.62
CA LEU A 315 -1.89 17.14 4.43
C LEU A 315 -2.52 16.82 5.77
N VAL A 316 -3.71 17.38 5.96
CA VAL A 316 -4.57 17.03 7.07
C VAL A 316 -5.38 15.81 6.63
N GLY A 317 -5.54 14.85 7.53
CA GLY A 317 -6.32 13.64 7.27
C GLY A 317 -5.51 12.35 7.34
N THR A 318 -6.25 11.26 7.41
CA THR A 318 -5.73 9.90 7.47
C THR A 318 -6.67 8.97 6.73
N VAL A 319 -6.18 7.79 6.38
CA VAL A 319 -6.99 6.66 5.96
C VAL A 319 -6.64 5.44 6.80
N SER A 320 -7.56 4.51 6.93
CA SER A 320 -7.27 3.15 7.40
C SER A 320 -8.05 2.20 6.51
N GLY A 321 -7.49 1.03 6.24
CA GLY A 321 -8.18 0.01 5.49
C GLY A 321 -7.51 -1.33 5.67
N ASP A 322 -8.30 -2.35 5.93
CA ASP A 322 -7.86 -3.73 5.96
C ASP A 322 -8.92 -4.64 5.34
N ALA A 323 -8.46 -5.79 4.83
CA ALA A 323 -9.36 -6.84 4.36
C ALA A 323 -8.77 -8.19 4.68
N THR A 324 -9.66 -9.15 4.98
CA THR A 324 -9.30 -10.50 5.38
C THR A 324 -10.25 -11.50 4.72
N THR A 325 -9.72 -12.56 4.13
CA THR A 325 -10.57 -13.62 3.57
C THR A 325 -11.16 -14.51 4.66
N VAL A 326 -10.36 -14.94 5.66
CA VAL A 326 -10.84 -15.73 6.81
C VAL A 326 -10.24 -15.25 8.12
N ASN A 327 -11.07 -15.19 9.16
CA ASN A 327 -10.65 -14.96 10.55
C ASN A 327 -11.38 -15.95 11.47
N GLU A 328 -10.64 -16.92 12.01
CA GLU A 328 -11.14 -17.92 12.97
C GLU A 328 -10.65 -17.59 14.38
N GLN A 329 -11.58 -17.23 15.25
CA GLN A 329 -11.34 -16.98 16.66
C GLN A 329 -11.94 -18.13 17.46
N THR A 330 -11.23 -19.26 17.51
CA THR A 330 -11.76 -20.52 18.08
C THR A 330 -11.44 -20.69 19.55
N ASN A 331 -10.37 -20.06 20.05
CA ASN A 331 -9.98 -20.09 21.45
C ASN A 331 -9.25 -18.79 21.82
N PRO A 332 -9.72 -18.02 22.83
CA PRO A 332 -9.06 -16.78 23.26
C PRO A 332 -7.65 -16.98 23.84
N SER A 333 -7.25 -18.21 24.20
CA SER A 333 -5.88 -18.52 24.63
C SER A 333 -4.93 -18.83 23.46
N LEU A 334 -5.44 -18.91 22.23
CA LEU A 334 -4.65 -19.12 21.01
C LEU A 334 -4.76 -17.87 20.13
N LEU A 335 -3.74 -17.67 19.28
CA LEU A 335 -3.83 -16.63 18.27
C LEU A 335 -4.92 -16.99 17.24
N PRO A 336 -5.71 -16.02 16.76
CA PRO A 336 -6.66 -16.25 15.69
C PRO A 336 -5.98 -16.79 14.43
N VAL A 337 -6.65 -17.68 13.73
CA VAL A 337 -6.23 -18.11 12.38
C VAL A 337 -6.74 -17.06 11.41
N VAL A 338 -5.83 -16.33 10.78
CA VAL A 338 -6.17 -15.27 9.84
C VAL A 338 -5.51 -15.58 8.49
N VAL A 339 -6.28 -15.47 7.41
CA VAL A 339 -5.84 -15.82 6.05
C VAL A 339 -6.24 -14.73 5.06
N GLY A 340 -5.29 -14.36 4.20
CA GLY A 340 -5.48 -13.33 3.18
C GLY A 340 -5.69 -11.95 3.80
N PHE A 341 -4.89 -11.60 4.82
CA PHE A 341 -4.90 -10.28 5.43
C PHE A 341 -4.13 -9.27 4.56
N VAL A 342 -4.71 -8.09 4.36
CA VAL A 342 -4.06 -6.91 3.77
C VAL A 342 -4.34 -5.69 4.62
N SER A 343 -3.43 -4.72 4.64
CA SER A 343 -3.65 -3.44 5.32
C SER A 343 -2.85 -2.30 4.69
N ILE A 344 -3.34 -1.06 4.84
CA ILE A 344 -2.66 0.14 4.36
C ILE A 344 -2.21 1.05 5.51
N PRO A 345 -1.11 1.81 5.33
CA PRO A 345 -0.67 2.76 6.35
C PRO A 345 -1.56 4.01 6.39
N PRO A 346 -1.48 4.83 7.47
CA PRO A 346 -2.39 5.96 7.70
C PRO A 346 -2.39 7.07 6.66
N GLN A 347 -1.38 7.11 5.80
CA GLN A 347 -1.19 8.11 4.74
C GLN A 347 -1.63 7.62 3.35
N GLY A 348 -2.19 6.40 3.28
CA GLY A 348 -2.57 5.75 2.05
C GLY A 348 -1.49 4.80 1.53
N GLY A 349 -1.77 4.15 0.43
CA GLY A 349 -1.01 3.03 -0.08
C GLY A 349 -1.93 2.00 -0.69
N HIS A 350 -1.37 0.83 -0.98
CA HIS A 350 -2.12 -0.29 -1.54
C HIS A 350 -1.52 -1.59 -1.04
N ASP A 351 -2.37 -2.53 -0.67
CA ASP A 351 -1.96 -3.87 -0.28
C ASP A 351 -2.96 -4.88 -0.86
N HIS A 352 -2.45 -6.04 -1.25
CA HIS A 352 -3.16 -6.98 -2.08
C HIS A 352 -2.67 -8.41 -1.87
N GLN A 353 -3.61 -9.35 -1.77
CA GLN A 353 -3.34 -10.78 -1.67
C GLN A 353 -4.32 -11.56 -2.55
N ASP A 354 -3.78 -12.46 -3.37
CA ASP A 354 -4.54 -13.45 -4.14
C ASP A 354 -4.35 -14.83 -3.53
N LEU A 355 -5.43 -15.61 -3.47
CA LEU A 355 -5.45 -16.98 -2.98
C LEU A 355 -6.02 -17.90 -4.08
N ASP A 356 -5.28 -18.92 -4.48
CA ASP A 356 -5.76 -19.93 -5.45
C ASP A 356 -6.80 -20.89 -4.83
N GLN A 357 -6.67 -21.13 -3.52
CA GLN A 357 -7.59 -21.96 -2.75
C GLN A 357 -7.65 -21.46 -1.31
N LEU A 358 -8.86 -21.41 -0.76
CA LEU A 358 -9.12 -21.14 0.65
C LEU A 358 -9.25 -22.47 1.41
N SER A 359 -8.39 -22.72 2.40
CA SER A 359 -8.51 -23.91 3.24
C SER A 359 -7.90 -23.68 4.62
N THR A 360 -8.71 -23.84 5.65
CA THR A 360 -8.36 -23.82 7.07
C THR A 360 -9.06 -24.99 7.77
N SER A 361 -8.95 -25.09 9.09
CA SER A 361 -9.64 -26.13 9.86
C SER A 361 -11.16 -25.99 9.84
N LEU A 362 -11.68 -24.75 9.76
CA LEU A 362 -13.12 -24.47 9.81
C LEU A 362 -13.65 -23.81 8.54
N VAL A 363 -12.84 -23.52 7.53
CA VAL A 363 -13.30 -22.90 6.27
C VAL A 363 -12.63 -23.56 5.08
N SER A 364 -13.38 -23.78 4.01
CA SER A 364 -12.81 -24.10 2.69
C SER A 364 -13.46 -23.26 1.60
N GLY A 365 -12.79 -23.16 0.46
CA GLY A 365 -13.25 -22.40 -0.70
C GLY A 365 -12.30 -22.53 -1.89
N GLY A 366 -12.71 -21.94 -3.01
CA GLY A 366 -11.90 -21.77 -4.21
C GLY A 366 -11.02 -20.54 -4.11
N THR A 367 -10.87 -19.83 -5.23
CA THR A 367 -10.03 -18.63 -5.27
C THR A 367 -10.62 -17.51 -4.44
N SER A 368 -9.74 -16.72 -3.83
CA SER A 368 -10.10 -15.55 -3.02
C SER A 368 -9.10 -14.43 -3.22
N VAL A 369 -9.53 -13.21 -2.94
CA VAL A 369 -8.74 -11.99 -3.12
C VAL A 369 -9.04 -11.07 -1.96
N SER A 370 -8.01 -10.49 -1.36
CA SER A 370 -8.15 -9.36 -0.46
C SER A 370 -7.38 -8.17 -1.01
N ASP A 371 -7.95 -6.99 -0.92
CA ASP A 371 -7.37 -5.76 -1.43
C ASP A 371 -7.73 -4.59 -0.52
N SER A 372 -6.78 -3.68 -0.31
CA SER A 372 -6.99 -2.44 0.44
C SER A 372 -6.18 -1.34 -0.22
N ALA A 373 -6.83 -0.22 -0.51
CA ALA A 373 -6.22 0.94 -1.12
C ALA A 373 -6.69 2.22 -0.42
N GLY A 374 -5.78 3.19 -0.29
CA GLY A 374 -6.14 4.48 0.27
C GLY A 374 -5.27 5.62 -0.22
N THR A 375 -5.83 6.82 -0.18
CA THR A 375 -5.17 8.05 -0.62
C THR A 375 -5.58 9.21 0.26
N VAL A 376 -4.62 10.08 0.57
CA VAL A 376 -4.87 11.38 1.23
C VAL A 376 -4.49 12.47 0.23
N LEU A 377 -5.43 13.38 -0.02
CA LEU A 377 -5.31 14.52 -0.93
C LEU A 377 -5.51 15.84 -0.17
N THR A 378 -5.36 16.97 -0.85
CA THR A 378 -5.46 18.32 -0.25
C THR A 378 -6.81 18.69 0.34
N SER A 379 -7.88 18.03 -0.08
CA SER A 379 -9.26 18.34 0.33
C SER A 379 -10.10 17.10 0.62
N SER A 380 -9.48 15.92 0.54
CA SER A 380 -10.17 14.66 0.75
C SER A 380 -9.24 13.53 1.13
N SER A 381 -9.74 12.57 1.89
CA SER A 381 -9.12 11.27 2.16
C SER A 381 -10.08 10.17 1.70
N ASN A 382 -9.58 9.13 1.03
CA ASN A 382 -10.40 8.04 0.50
C ASN A 382 -9.74 6.69 0.80
N SER A 383 -10.50 5.72 1.29
CA SER A 383 -10.08 4.32 1.47
C SER A 383 -11.12 3.37 0.93
N SER A 384 -10.67 2.23 0.41
CA SER A 384 -11.52 1.16 -0.10
C SER A 384 -10.83 -0.16 0.15
N SER A 385 -11.56 -1.11 0.72
CA SER A 385 -11.06 -2.45 0.99
C SER A 385 -12.10 -3.47 0.60
N PHE A 386 -11.67 -4.62 0.07
CA PHE A 386 -12.56 -5.73 -0.19
C PHE A 386 -11.93 -7.09 0.09
N ALA A 387 -12.78 -8.05 0.44
CA ALA A 387 -12.45 -9.47 0.49
C ALA A 387 -13.44 -10.26 -0.34
N ARG A 388 -12.93 -11.03 -1.29
CA ARG A 388 -13.70 -11.89 -2.21
C ARG A 388 -13.31 -13.34 -1.99
N ALA A 389 -14.28 -14.25 -2.03
CA ALA A 389 -14.02 -15.70 -2.08
C ALA A 389 -15.07 -16.43 -2.90
N GLN A 390 -14.67 -17.56 -3.49
CA GLN A 390 -15.56 -18.43 -4.28
C GLN A 390 -15.77 -19.78 -3.59
N ASN A 391 -16.93 -20.40 -3.84
CA ASN A 391 -17.29 -21.74 -3.36
C ASN A 391 -17.03 -21.96 -1.86
N VAL A 392 -17.36 -20.94 -1.05
CA VAL A 392 -17.10 -20.90 0.38
C VAL A 392 -17.93 -21.96 1.10
N CYS A 393 -17.29 -22.66 2.03
CA CYS A 393 -17.88 -23.56 2.99
C CYS A 393 -17.33 -23.20 4.38
N ALA A 394 -18.15 -22.56 5.20
CA ALA A 394 -17.81 -22.19 6.56
C ALA A 394 -18.37 -23.22 7.56
N LEU A 395 -17.53 -23.58 8.52
CA LEU A 395 -17.74 -24.55 9.58
C LEU A 395 -18.33 -25.87 9.03
N PRO A 396 -17.55 -26.66 8.28
CA PRO A 396 -18.00 -27.94 7.75
C PRO A 396 -18.19 -28.97 8.86
N VAL A 397 -19.33 -29.66 8.86
CA VAL A 397 -19.67 -30.74 9.80
C VAL A 397 -20.10 -31.95 8.99
N ASN A 398 -19.35 -33.05 9.08
CA ASN A 398 -19.59 -34.26 8.27
C ASN A 398 -19.72 -33.98 6.76
N GLY A 399 -18.95 -33.01 6.25
CA GLY A 399 -18.97 -32.60 4.84
C GLY A 399 -20.10 -31.64 4.44
N VAL A 400 -20.93 -31.19 5.40
CA VAL A 400 -21.99 -30.19 5.16
C VAL A 400 -21.58 -28.86 5.78
N CYS A 401 -21.63 -27.78 5.01
CA CYS A 401 -21.29 -26.44 5.48
C CYS A 401 -22.39 -25.89 6.40
N THR A 402 -22.00 -25.28 7.53
CA THR A 402 -22.93 -24.50 8.34
C THR A 402 -23.42 -23.28 7.56
N ALA A 403 -22.53 -22.62 6.84
CA ALA A 403 -22.85 -21.59 5.87
C ALA A 403 -22.03 -21.79 4.60
N SER A 404 -22.63 -21.63 3.44
CA SER A 404 -21.93 -21.71 2.15
C SER A 404 -22.38 -20.61 1.20
N ALA A 405 -21.50 -20.24 0.27
CA ALA A 405 -21.78 -19.28 -0.79
C ALA A 405 -21.00 -19.65 -2.05
N THR A 406 -21.59 -19.44 -3.22
CA THR A 406 -20.87 -19.57 -4.49
C THR A 406 -19.87 -18.43 -4.67
N VAL A 407 -20.27 -17.20 -4.33
CA VAL A 407 -19.40 -16.03 -4.36
C VAL A 407 -19.75 -15.14 -3.18
N ILE A 408 -18.73 -14.65 -2.48
CA ILE A 408 -18.83 -13.51 -1.58
C ILE A 408 -17.89 -12.40 -2.02
N ILE A 409 -18.33 -11.16 -1.85
CA ILE A 409 -17.54 -9.93 -1.90
C ILE A 409 -18.01 -9.11 -0.72
N ALA A 410 -17.16 -8.90 0.29
CA ALA A 410 -17.35 -7.89 1.31
C ALA A 410 -16.58 -6.64 0.87
N GLN A 411 -17.25 -5.50 0.73
CA GLN A 411 -16.64 -4.26 0.26
C GLN A 411 -16.93 -3.15 1.27
N ALA A 412 -15.90 -2.43 1.68
CA ALA A 412 -15.98 -1.24 2.50
C ALA A 412 -15.38 -0.05 1.74
N ASN A 413 -16.06 1.09 1.73
CA ASN A 413 -15.56 2.33 1.16
C ASN A 413 -15.71 3.45 2.19
N SER A 414 -14.71 4.32 2.29
CA SER A 414 -14.80 5.53 3.11
C SER A 414 -14.21 6.73 2.40
N THR A 415 -14.89 7.87 2.54
CA THR A 415 -14.51 9.15 1.96
C THR A 415 -14.73 10.26 2.98
N SER A 416 -13.78 11.18 3.11
CA SER A 416 -13.84 12.34 3.99
C SER A 416 -13.34 13.57 3.27
N GLY A 417 -14.04 14.70 3.35
CA GLY A 417 -13.64 15.96 2.74
C GLY A 417 -14.76 17.01 2.74
N GLY A 418 -14.38 18.29 2.76
CA GLY A 418 -15.35 19.39 2.72
C GLY A 418 -16.29 19.46 3.93
N GLY A 419 -15.79 19.07 5.12
CA GLY A 419 -16.55 19.07 6.37
C GLY A 419 -17.60 17.97 6.48
N LYS A 420 -17.51 16.93 5.64
CA LYS A 420 -18.37 15.74 5.68
C LYS A 420 -17.53 14.48 5.47
N SER A 421 -17.99 13.39 6.06
CA SER A 421 -17.44 12.06 5.89
C SER A 421 -18.56 11.06 5.68
N SER A 422 -18.33 10.06 4.83
CA SER A 422 -19.27 8.99 4.54
C SER A 422 -18.56 7.67 4.29
N SER A 423 -19.17 6.58 4.75
CA SER A 423 -18.70 5.23 4.46
C SER A 423 -19.87 4.32 4.10
N ASP A 424 -19.66 3.41 3.16
CA ASP A 424 -20.69 2.51 2.67
C ASP A 424 -20.14 1.13 2.32
N ALA A 425 -21.07 0.21 2.06
CA ALA A 425 -20.77 -1.16 1.65
C ALA A 425 -21.01 -1.38 0.15
N GLN A 426 -21.02 -0.32 -0.67
CA GLN A 426 -21.36 -0.43 -2.09
C GLN A 426 -20.35 -1.33 -2.80
N GLY A 427 -20.85 -2.41 -3.44
CA GLY A 427 -20.02 -3.46 -4.06
C GLY A 427 -20.12 -4.80 -3.35
N THR A 428 -20.64 -4.83 -2.12
CA THR A 428 -20.88 -6.07 -1.37
C THR A 428 -21.86 -6.97 -2.11
N THR A 429 -21.50 -8.24 -2.30
CA THR A 429 -22.25 -9.22 -3.07
C THR A 429 -22.16 -10.60 -2.42
N LEU A 430 -23.29 -11.26 -2.20
CA LEU A 430 -23.35 -12.64 -1.67
C LEU A 430 -24.29 -13.46 -2.55
N LEU A 431 -23.75 -14.47 -3.24
CA LEU A 431 -24.48 -15.30 -4.20
C LEU A 431 -24.47 -16.78 -3.81
N GLY A 432 -25.58 -17.48 -4.10
CA GLY A 432 -25.69 -18.92 -3.90
C GLY A 432 -25.60 -19.31 -2.43
N LEU A 433 -26.22 -18.51 -1.56
CA LEU A 433 -26.15 -18.68 -0.11
C LEU A 433 -26.97 -19.90 0.36
N SER A 434 -26.40 -20.65 1.30
CA SER A 434 -27.11 -21.67 2.06
C SER A 434 -26.63 -21.66 3.51
N VAL A 435 -27.56 -21.70 4.47
CA VAL A 435 -27.27 -21.71 5.90
C VAL A 435 -28.03 -22.85 6.56
N GLY A 436 -27.32 -23.75 7.25
CA GLY A 436 -27.91 -24.94 7.86
C GLY A 436 -28.63 -25.86 6.87
N GLY A 437 -28.21 -25.85 5.59
CA GLY A 437 -28.86 -26.58 4.50
C GLY A 437 -30.09 -25.89 3.89
N MET A 438 -30.48 -24.71 4.36
CA MET A 438 -31.56 -23.91 3.77
C MET A 438 -30.99 -22.87 2.80
N THR A 439 -31.51 -22.83 1.57
CA THR A 439 -31.15 -21.77 0.62
C THR A 439 -31.61 -20.41 1.12
N VAL A 440 -30.72 -19.43 1.05
CA VAL A 440 -30.99 -18.02 1.37
C VAL A 440 -30.94 -17.25 0.05
N GLY A 441 -31.82 -16.25 -0.11
CA GLY A 441 -31.79 -15.39 -1.28
C GLY A 441 -30.45 -14.64 -1.41
N ASP A 442 -30.04 -14.37 -2.66
CA ASP A 442 -28.84 -13.59 -2.93
C ASP A 442 -28.95 -12.18 -2.33
N ASN A 443 -27.81 -11.66 -1.88
CA ASN A 443 -27.68 -10.31 -1.30
C ASN A 443 -28.72 -10.02 -0.20
N PRO A 444 -28.72 -10.80 0.90
CA PRO A 444 -29.62 -10.53 2.01
C PRO A 444 -29.41 -9.11 2.56
N PRO A 445 -30.45 -8.49 3.16
CA PRO A 445 -30.33 -7.18 3.79
C PRO A 445 -29.17 -7.15 4.81
N PRO A 446 -28.59 -5.97 5.07
CA PRO A 446 -27.53 -5.84 6.07
C PRO A 446 -27.92 -6.44 7.42
N ASN A 447 -26.99 -7.13 8.06
CA ASN A 447 -27.14 -7.75 9.39
C ASN A 447 -28.21 -8.85 9.46
N THR A 448 -28.44 -9.59 8.36
CA THR A 448 -29.40 -10.71 8.35
C THR A 448 -28.87 -11.86 9.20
N THR A 449 -29.55 -12.18 10.31
CA THR A 449 -29.13 -13.23 11.24
C THR A 449 -30.04 -14.46 11.12
N ILE A 450 -29.44 -15.65 11.01
CA ILE A 450 -30.12 -16.94 10.93
C ILE A 450 -29.63 -17.83 12.07
N LEU A 451 -30.56 -18.36 12.86
CA LEU A 451 -30.24 -19.33 13.91
C LEU A 451 -30.00 -20.72 13.29
N VAL A 452 -28.91 -21.37 13.70
CA VAL A 452 -28.55 -22.72 13.25
C VAL A 452 -28.57 -23.66 14.44
N SER A 453 -29.52 -24.61 14.41
CA SER A 453 -29.71 -25.59 15.47
C SER A 453 -28.42 -26.38 15.73
N GLY A 454 -27.99 -26.43 17.00
CA GLY A 454 -26.80 -27.17 17.41
C GLY A 454 -25.46 -26.49 17.12
N ILE A 455 -25.47 -25.26 16.57
CA ILE A 455 -24.27 -24.44 16.37
C ILE A 455 -24.41 -23.11 17.12
N GLY A 456 -25.40 -22.30 16.77
CA GLY A 456 -25.51 -20.91 17.22
C GLY A 456 -26.21 -20.05 16.17
N SER A 457 -25.51 -19.06 15.63
CA SER A 457 -26.05 -18.15 14.62
C SER A 457 -25.10 -17.90 13.45
N VAL A 458 -25.67 -17.50 12.31
CA VAL A 458 -24.93 -17.00 11.16
C VAL A 458 -25.48 -15.62 10.82
N THR A 459 -24.63 -14.61 10.88
CA THR A 459 -24.93 -13.26 10.40
C THR A 459 -24.35 -13.10 9.00
N LEU A 460 -25.22 -12.72 8.05
CA LEU A 460 -24.88 -12.45 6.65
C LEU A 460 -24.88 -10.95 6.41
N ASN A 461 -23.95 -10.48 5.58
CA ASN A 461 -23.82 -9.08 5.22
C ASN A 461 -23.81 -8.18 6.48
N GLU A 462 -22.99 -8.55 7.47
CA GLU A 462 -22.85 -7.80 8.72
C GLU A 462 -22.17 -6.46 8.41
N GLN A 463 -22.81 -5.36 8.77
CA GLN A 463 -22.29 -4.01 8.51
C GLN A 463 -22.35 -3.19 9.79
N THR A 464 -21.19 -2.69 10.21
CA THR A 464 -21.02 -1.90 11.44
C THR A 464 -20.30 -0.60 11.13
N CYS A 465 -20.83 0.53 11.60
CA CYS A 465 -20.12 1.81 11.57
C CYS A 465 -19.22 1.94 12.80
N ASP A 466 -18.01 2.47 12.65
CA ASP A 466 -17.04 2.60 13.75
C ASP A 466 -17.54 3.50 14.89
N GLY A 467 -18.42 4.47 14.57
CA GLY A 467 -19.10 5.33 15.54
C GLY A 467 -20.42 4.77 16.11
N GLY A 468 -20.78 3.52 15.84
CA GLY A 468 -22.02 2.88 16.30
C GLY A 468 -23.30 3.34 15.58
N GLY A 469 -23.16 4.10 14.48
CA GLY A 469 -24.28 4.50 13.62
C GLY A 469 -24.82 3.36 12.74
N VAL A 470 -25.85 3.69 11.94
CA VAL A 470 -26.44 2.75 10.96
C VAL A 470 -25.83 3.00 9.58
N PRO A 471 -25.42 1.97 8.83
CA PRO A 471 -24.95 2.12 7.45
C PRO A 471 -26.02 2.69 6.49
N PRO A 472 -25.66 3.51 5.48
CA PRO A 472 -24.33 4.06 5.25
C PRO A 472 -23.92 5.03 6.37
N CYS A 473 -22.66 4.89 6.79
CA CYS A 473 -22.09 5.64 7.90
C CYS A 473 -21.84 7.09 7.49
N SER A 474 -22.03 8.01 8.43
CA SER A 474 -21.79 9.43 8.19
C SER A 474 -21.11 10.07 9.39
N GLY A 475 -20.20 11.00 9.13
CA GLY A 475 -19.56 11.83 10.15
C GLY A 475 -19.19 13.21 9.61
N THR A 476 -18.58 14.03 10.45
CA THR A 476 -18.18 15.40 10.08
C THR A 476 -16.72 15.52 9.67
N ALA A 477 -15.83 14.78 10.34
CA ALA A 477 -14.39 14.82 10.09
C ALA A 477 -13.78 13.42 9.89
N SER A 478 -14.52 12.36 10.22
CA SER A 478 -14.16 10.98 9.93
C SER A 478 -15.40 10.11 9.78
N SER A 479 -15.25 9.00 9.07
CA SER A 479 -16.25 7.93 8.99
C SER A 479 -15.53 6.62 8.69
N GLY A 480 -16.05 5.52 9.22
CA GLY A 480 -15.55 4.18 8.95
C GLY A 480 -16.64 3.13 8.98
N ILE A 481 -16.45 2.08 8.20
CA ILE A 481 -17.37 0.93 8.11
C ILE A 481 -16.58 -0.38 8.06
N ARG A 482 -17.07 -1.38 8.78
CA ARG A 482 -16.66 -2.78 8.65
C ARG A 482 -17.80 -3.59 8.04
N VAL A 483 -17.47 -4.42 7.05
CA VAL A 483 -18.39 -5.31 6.35
C VAL A 483 -17.87 -6.73 6.44
N ARG A 484 -18.72 -7.67 6.88
CA ARG A 484 -18.43 -9.11 6.87
C ARG A 484 -19.48 -9.83 6.05
N ALA A 485 -19.06 -10.64 5.09
CA ALA A 485 -19.98 -11.38 4.25
C ALA A 485 -20.67 -12.50 5.04
N ILE A 486 -19.89 -13.37 5.71
CA ILE A 486 -20.41 -14.45 6.55
C ILE A 486 -19.73 -14.39 7.91
N HIS A 487 -20.52 -14.35 8.98
CA HIS A 487 -20.03 -14.44 10.36
C HIS A 487 -20.80 -15.53 11.10
N VAL A 488 -20.13 -16.66 11.36
CA VAL A 488 -20.68 -17.78 12.14
C VAL A 488 -20.26 -17.64 13.59
N ILE A 489 -21.23 -17.66 14.49
CA ILE A 489 -21.01 -17.61 15.94
C ILE A 489 -21.47 -18.94 16.55
N VAL A 490 -20.56 -19.60 17.26
CA VAL A 490 -20.80 -20.87 17.93
C VAL A 490 -21.22 -20.63 19.38
N ASP A 491 -22.52 -20.47 19.61
CA ASP A 491 -23.07 -20.13 20.92
C ASP A 491 -23.44 -21.34 21.78
N ASN A 492 -23.50 -22.54 21.17
CA ASN A 492 -23.90 -23.76 21.85
C ASN A 492 -22.77 -24.79 21.87
N PRO A 493 -22.69 -25.64 22.92
CA PRO A 493 -21.97 -26.90 22.83
C PRO A 493 -22.46 -27.67 21.61
N ASN A 494 -21.54 -28.06 20.75
CA ASN A 494 -21.84 -28.65 19.46
C ASN A 494 -21.10 -29.98 19.31
N ALA A 495 -21.61 -30.82 18.41
CA ALA A 495 -20.99 -32.10 18.09
C ALA A 495 -19.77 -31.96 17.17
N THR A 496 -19.40 -30.73 16.78
CA THR A 496 -18.30 -30.45 15.84
C THR A 496 -16.95 -30.35 16.54
N GLY A 497 -16.95 -30.27 17.88
CA GLY A 497 -15.74 -30.12 18.68
C GLY A 497 -15.19 -28.69 18.68
N VAL A 498 -15.87 -27.74 18.03
CA VAL A 498 -15.50 -26.33 18.05
C VAL A 498 -15.93 -25.71 19.39
N PRO A 499 -15.06 -24.96 20.10
CA PRO A 499 -15.41 -24.39 21.38
C PRO A 499 -16.60 -23.42 21.31
N GLN A 500 -17.37 -23.37 22.40
CA GLN A 500 -18.39 -22.34 22.59
C GLN A 500 -17.71 -20.95 22.66
N GLY A 501 -18.30 -19.97 22.00
CA GLY A 501 -17.75 -18.63 21.83
C GLY A 501 -16.84 -18.49 20.60
N ALA A 502 -16.63 -19.56 19.83
CA ALA A 502 -15.86 -19.48 18.60
C ALA A 502 -16.56 -18.61 17.54
N GLN A 503 -15.79 -17.77 16.86
CA GLN A 503 -16.25 -16.98 15.72
C GLN A 503 -15.49 -17.39 14.47
N VAL A 504 -16.21 -17.60 13.37
CA VAL A 504 -15.65 -17.86 12.05
C VAL A 504 -16.19 -16.81 11.10
N ILE A 505 -15.30 -15.92 10.64
CA ILE A 505 -15.63 -14.85 9.71
C ILE A 505 -15.03 -15.21 8.34
N VAL A 506 -15.84 -15.08 7.30
CA VAL A 506 -15.40 -15.27 5.90
C VAL A 506 -15.78 -14.03 5.09
N GLY A 507 -14.76 -13.40 4.51
CA GLY A 507 -14.82 -12.12 3.82
C GLY A 507 -15.09 -10.97 4.78
N GLU A 508 -14.04 -10.30 5.25
CA GLU A 508 -14.09 -9.09 6.06
C GLU A 508 -13.38 -7.95 5.33
N ALA A 509 -13.97 -6.76 5.33
CA ALA A 509 -13.36 -5.55 4.81
C ALA A 509 -13.67 -4.38 5.74
N HIS A 510 -12.67 -3.54 6.01
CA HIS A 510 -12.77 -2.31 6.77
C HIS A 510 -12.20 -1.15 5.97
N ALA A 511 -12.87 0.00 6.04
CA ALA A 511 -12.37 1.25 5.48
C ALA A 511 -12.77 2.41 6.40
N ASP A 512 -11.80 3.22 6.80
CA ASP A 512 -11.96 4.50 7.51
C ASP A 512 -11.22 5.60 6.76
N SER A 513 -11.79 6.80 6.79
CA SER A 513 -11.12 8.00 6.33
C SER A 513 -11.38 9.13 7.31
N SER A 514 -10.40 10.03 7.44
CA SER A 514 -10.53 11.28 8.18
C SER A 514 -10.00 12.45 7.35
N HIS A 515 -10.73 13.57 7.38
CA HIS A 515 -10.35 14.83 6.74
C HIS A 515 -11.16 15.97 7.38
N PRO A 516 -10.53 17.07 7.82
CA PRO A 516 -11.22 18.17 8.50
C PRO A 516 -12.11 19.04 7.60
#